data_AF-A0A223V7U0-F1
#
_entry.id   AF-A0A223V7U0-F1
#
_cell.length_a   1.000
_cell.length_b   1.000
_cell.length_c   1.000
_cell.angle_alpha   90.00
_cell.angle_beta   90.00
_cell.angle_gamma   90.00
#
_symmetry.space_group_name_H-M   'P 1'
#
loop_
_entity.id
_entity.type
_entity.pdbx_description
1 polymer ?
#
loop_
_entity_poly.entity_id
_entity_poly.type
_entity_poly.pdbx_seq_one_letter_code
_entity_poly.pdbx_strand_id
1 'polypeptide(L)'
;MNLTKKQIVLASPFLIIAINFGIAFLFGNIIGKWAFIPIILIEWCLFLFFILRYTEKETRKKWLQKSKGSFGWNILALFIGILPLPLFLMHYETLDIWQVWLPWILLALINPWLEEFYWRGLLLDYTKNWSNWIAIIFTSLVFALNHAVFGVNSELNSGITVIISTFIMGIIWGLVYKKTDSLRWIILAHFLVDFFNLSASSFLDLYEKGNW
;
A
#
# COMPACT_ATOMS: atom_id res chain seq x y z
N MET A 1 29.65 -14.00 -1.79
CA MET A 1 29.69 -12.55 -2.05
C MET A 1 28.71 -11.88 -1.09
N ASN A 2 29.15 -10.95 -0.24
CA ASN A 2 28.25 -10.29 0.71
C ASN A 2 27.42 -9.22 -0.02
N LEU A 3 26.09 -9.31 0.08
CA LEU A 3 25.19 -8.31 -0.50
C LEU A 3 25.31 -6.97 0.25
N THR A 4 25.33 -5.87 -0.50
CA THR A 4 25.28 -4.52 0.09
C THR A 4 23.89 -4.21 0.64
N LYS A 5 23.80 -3.29 1.62
CA LYS A 5 22.50 -2.82 2.14
C LYS A 5 21.55 -2.37 1.03
N LYS A 6 22.08 -1.66 0.02
CA LYS A 6 21.30 -1.21 -1.13
C LYS A 6 20.75 -2.37 -1.94
N GLN A 7 21.57 -3.38 -2.25
CA GLN A 7 21.09 -4.57 -2.97
C GLN A 7 20.00 -5.30 -2.20
N ILE A 8 20.13 -5.42 -0.87
CA ILE A 8 19.13 -6.06 -0.03
C ILE A 8 17.80 -5.28 -0.06
N VAL A 9 17.83 -3.97 0.14
CA VAL A 9 16.62 -3.13 0.10
C VAL A 9 15.96 -3.17 -1.27
N LEU A 10 16.73 -3.10 -2.37
CA LEU A 10 16.15 -3.15 -3.71
C LEU A 10 15.59 -4.54 -4.08
N ALA A 11 16.11 -5.60 -3.48
CA ALA A 11 15.58 -6.96 -3.65
C ALA A 11 14.39 -7.26 -2.73
N SER A 12 14.22 -6.50 -1.64
CA SER A 12 13.21 -6.77 -0.62
C SER A 12 11.75 -6.79 -1.12
N PRO A 13 11.31 -5.96 -2.10
CA PRO A 13 9.95 -6.08 -2.63
C PRO A 13 9.65 -7.46 -3.21
N PHE A 14 10.59 -8.05 -3.95
CA PHE A 14 10.42 -9.37 -4.56
C PHE A 14 10.33 -10.48 -3.50
N LEU A 15 11.11 -10.36 -2.42
CA LEU A 15 11.04 -11.28 -1.30
C LEU A 15 9.69 -11.18 -0.58
N ILE A 16 9.22 -9.96 -0.29
CA ILE A 16 7.94 -9.72 0.37
C ILE A 16 6.79 -10.28 -0.48
N ILE A 17 6.78 -9.97 -1.78
CA ILE A 17 5.79 -10.50 -2.73
C ILE A 17 5.79 -12.03 -2.72
N ALA A 18 6.97 -12.66 -2.83
CA ALA A 18 7.09 -14.12 -2.83
C ALA A 18 6.57 -14.75 -1.53
N ILE A 19 6.90 -14.15 -0.37
CA ILE A 19 6.40 -14.59 0.94
C ILE A 19 4.88 -14.44 0.99
N ASN A 20 4.35 -13.28 0.60
CA ASN A 20 2.91 -13.02 0.62
C ASN A 20 2.15 -14.02 -0.25
N PHE A 21 2.65 -14.35 -1.46
CA PHE A 21 2.03 -15.39 -2.29
C PHE A 21 2.07 -16.76 -1.60
N GLY A 22 3.19 -17.13 -0.98
CA GLY A 22 3.28 -18.35 -0.18
C GLY A 22 2.24 -18.41 0.94
N ILE A 23 2.06 -17.30 1.68
CA ILE A 23 1.03 -17.17 2.71
C ILE A 23 -0.38 -17.24 2.10
N ALA A 24 -0.61 -16.60 0.96
CA ALA A 24 -1.89 -16.59 0.28
C ALA A 24 -2.33 -17.99 -0.16
N PHE A 25 -1.43 -18.79 -0.74
CA PHE A 25 -1.73 -20.18 -1.11
C PHE A 25 -1.87 -21.09 0.12
N LEU A 26 -1.04 -20.91 1.14
CA LEU A 26 -1.10 -21.73 2.35
C LEU A 26 -2.40 -21.50 3.13
N PHE A 27 -2.69 -20.25 3.48
CA PHE A 27 -3.86 -19.90 4.28
C PHE A 27 -5.13 -19.84 3.45
N GLY A 28 -5.06 -19.55 2.15
CA GLY A 28 -6.22 -19.58 1.25
C GLY A 28 -6.92 -20.94 1.26
N ASN A 29 -6.15 -22.03 1.27
CA ASN A 29 -6.69 -23.39 1.35
C ASN A 29 -7.30 -23.75 2.73
N ILE A 30 -6.99 -22.99 3.79
CA ILE A 30 -7.40 -23.29 5.17
C ILE A 30 -8.58 -22.41 5.60
N ILE A 31 -8.51 -21.11 5.31
CA ILE A 31 -9.46 -20.09 5.78
C ILE A 31 -10.10 -19.27 4.64
N GLY A 32 -9.84 -19.63 3.37
CA GLY A 32 -10.44 -18.98 2.21
C GLY A 32 -10.08 -17.49 2.12
N LYS A 33 -11.10 -16.64 1.87
CA LYS A 33 -10.92 -15.19 1.69
C LYS A 33 -10.29 -14.51 2.90
N TRP A 34 -10.50 -15.05 4.11
CA TRP A 34 -9.87 -14.55 5.35
C TRP A 34 -8.34 -14.66 5.36
N ALA A 35 -7.73 -15.33 4.38
CA ALA A 35 -6.28 -15.36 4.18
C ALA A 35 -5.67 -13.97 4.00
N PHE A 36 -6.44 -12.93 3.67
CA PHE A 36 -5.94 -11.55 3.66
C PHE A 36 -5.36 -11.12 5.02
N ILE A 37 -5.89 -11.61 6.15
CA ILE A 37 -5.40 -11.27 7.50
C ILE A 37 -3.95 -11.73 7.70
N PRO A 38 -3.60 -13.03 7.58
CA PRO A 38 -2.22 -13.46 7.75
C PRO A 38 -1.29 -12.87 6.67
N ILE A 39 -1.76 -12.64 5.44
CA ILE A 39 -0.96 -11.94 4.41
C ILE A 39 -0.53 -10.57 4.93
N ILE A 40 -1.48 -9.74 5.37
CA ILE A 40 -1.23 -8.36 5.79
C ILE A 40 -0.40 -8.30 7.07
N LEU A 41 -0.67 -9.18 8.04
CA LEU A 41 0.12 -9.20 9.28
C LEU A 41 1.59 -9.54 9.03
N ILE A 42 1.85 -10.51 8.15
CA ILE A 42 3.23 -10.88 7.77
C ILE A 42 3.88 -9.76 6.97
N GLU A 43 3.16 -9.17 6.01
CA GLU A 43 3.63 -8.03 5.24
C GLU A 43 3.99 -6.85 6.13
N TRP A 44 3.14 -6.48 7.08
CA TRP A 44 3.40 -5.41 8.06
C TRP A 44 4.66 -5.70 8.88
N CYS A 45 4.85 -6.94 9.33
CA CYS A 45 6.07 -7.34 10.01
C CYS A 45 7.31 -7.17 9.12
N LEU A 46 7.22 -7.54 7.85
CA LEU A 46 8.32 -7.42 6.90
C LEU A 46 8.63 -5.95 6.57
N PHE A 47 7.63 -5.13 6.27
CA PHE A 47 7.82 -3.69 6.08
C PHE A 47 8.46 -3.06 7.30
N LEU A 48 7.92 -3.32 8.50
CA LEU A 48 8.47 -2.78 9.74
C LEU A 48 9.92 -3.23 9.95
N PHE A 49 10.23 -4.50 9.71
CA PHE A 49 11.60 -5.02 9.77
C PHE A 49 12.53 -4.26 8.83
N PHE A 50 12.19 -4.12 7.54
CA PHE A 50 13.04 -3.43 6.57
C PHE A 50 13.18 -1.93 6.90
N ILE A 51 12.08 -1.26 7.27
CA ILE A 51 12.09 0.14 7.68
C ILE A 51 13.05 0.33 8.87
N LEU A 52 12.88 -0.44 9.95
CA LEU A 52 13.68 -0.26 11.17
C LEU A 52 15.12 -0.69 10.99
N ARG A 53 15.39 -1.74 10.19
CA ARG A 53 16.74 -2.27 9.99
C ARG A 53 17.60 -1.43 9.06
N TYR A 54 16.99 -0.78 8.06
CA TYR A 54 17.69 -0.09 6.98
C TYR A 54 17.53 1.43 6.98
N THR A 55 16.83 1.99 7.98
CA THR A 55 16.78 3.45 8.20
C THR A 55 17.09 3.83 9.64
N GLU A 56 17.56 5.05 9.83
CA GLU A 56 17.74 5.65 11.15
C GLU A 56 16.46 6.38 11.58
N LYS A 57 16.32 6.59 12.90
CA LYS A 57 15.18 7.33 13.48
C LYS A 57 15.02 8.71 12.86
N GLU A 58 16.13 9.39 12.57
CA GLU A 58 16.09 10.75 12.03
C GLU A 58 15.70 10.81 10.56
N THR A 59 16.05 9.78 9.77
CA THR A 59 15.51 9.61 8.41
C THR A 59 13.99 9.48 8.44
N ARG A 60 13.46 8.64 9.34
CA ARG A 60 12.01 8.43 9.48
C ARG A 60 11.27 9.69 9.94
N LYS A 61 11.85 10.45 10.87
CA LYS A 61 11.29 11.75 11.27
C LYS A 61 11.30 12.75 10.11
N LYS A 62 12.36 12.76 9.29
CA LYS A 62 12.45 13.63 8.12
C LYS A 62 11.32 13.35 7.13
N TRP A 63 10.95 12.09 6.89
CA TRP A 63 9.80 11.76 6.03
C TRP A 63 8.48 12.38 6.51
N LEU A 64 8.36 12.63 7.82
CA LEU A 64 7.22 13.30 8.44
C LEU A 64 7.43 14.80 8.64
N GLN A 65 8.36 15.45 7.95
CA GLN A 65 8.46 16.91 7.97
C GLN A 65 7.25 17.56 7.27
N LYS A 66 7.06 18.88 7.44
CA LYS A 66 6.03 19.61 6.69
C LYS A 66 6.32 19.55 5.19
N SER A 67 5.27 19.44 4.38
CA SER A 67 5.37 19.48 2.91
C SER A 67 6.10 20.74 2.44
N LYS A 68 7.05 20.56 1.53
CA LYS A 68 7.69 21.63 0.77
C LYS A 68 6.98 21.81 -0.59
N GLY A 69 7.28 22.89 -1.29
CA GLY A 69 6.73 23.15 -2.63
C GLY A 69 5.28 23.64 -2.65
N SER A 70 4.65 23.55 -3.82
CA SER A 70 3.27 24.02 -4.03
C SER A 70 2.23 23.20 -3.28
N PHE A 71 1.25 23.86 -2.68
CA PHE A 71 0.12 23.23 -2.01
C PHE A 71 -0.73 22.34 -2.94
N GLY A 72 -0.69 22.60 -4.25
CA GLY A 72 -1.40 21.79 -5.25
C GLY A 72 -1.04 20.30 -5.23
N TRP A 73 0.19 19.94 -4.81
CA TRP A 73 0.58 18.53 -4.66
C TRP A 73 -0.18 17.82 -3.52
N ASN A 74 -0.51 18.55 -2.46
CA ASN A 74 -1.28 18.01 -1.34
C ASN A 74 -2.74 17.82 -1.75
N ILE A 75 -3.29 18.77 -2.52
CA ILE A 75 -4.64 18.65 -3.10
C ILE A 75 -4.70 17.43 -4.03
N LEU A 76 -3.69 17.25 -4.89
CA LEU A 76 -3.63 16.08 -5.78
C LEU A 76 -3.62 14.77 -4.99
N ALA A 77 -2.83 14.67 -3.92
CA ALA A 77 -2.83 13.48 -3.07
C ALA A 77 -4.23 13.19 -2.48
N LEU A 78 -4.86 14.20 -1.87
CA LEU A 78 -6.19 14.06 -1.29
C LEU A 78 -7.28 13.74 -2.32
N PHE A 79 -7.20 14.33 -3.51
CA PHE A 79 -8.13 14.03 -4.60
C PHE A 79 -8.09 12.54 -4.95
N ILE A 80 -6.90 11.95 -5.08
CA ILE A 80 -6.75 10.51 -5.28
C ILE A 80 -7.30 9.70 -4.08
N GLY A 81 -7.06 10.19 -2.85
CA GLY A 81 -7.56 9.54 -1.64
C GLY A 81 -9.09 9.45 -1.55
N ILE A 82 -9.81 10.42 -2.12
CA ILE A 82 -11.28 10.49 -2.06
C ILE A 82 -11.94 9.69 -3.19
N LEU A 83 -11.20 9.24 -4.22
CA LEU A 83 -11.78 8.52 -5.35
C LEU A 83 -12.67 7.31 -4.96
N PRO A 84 -12.36 6.52 -3.92
CA PRO A 84 -13.22 5.40 -3.52
C PRO A 84 -14.45 5.81 -2.70
N LEU A 85 -14.67 7.10 -2.39
CA LEU A 85 -15.82 7.56 -1.60
C LEU A 85 -17.18 7.04 -2.09
N PRO A 86 -17.48 6.98 -3.41
CA PRO A 86 -18.74 6.41 -3.88
C PRO A 86 -18.91 4.94 -3.45
N LEU A 87 -17.84 4.13 -3.45
CA LEU A 87 -17.91 2.74 -3.01
C LEU A 87 -18.31 2.66 -1.53
N PHE A 88 -17.73 3.50 -0.68
CA PHE A 88 -18.12 3.60 0.72
C PHE A 88 -19.60 3.91 0.88
N LEU A 89 -20.10 4.94 0.18
CA LEU A 89 -21.50 5.37 0.31
C LEU A 89 -22.50 4.29 -0.14
N MET A 90 -22.08 3.40 -1.06
CA MET A 90 -22.94 2.35 -1.59
C MET A 90 -22.88 1.04 -0.80
N HIS A 91 -21.82 0.83 -0.01
CA HIS A 91 -21.53 -0.48 0.63
C HIS A 91 -21.15 -0.42 2.11
N TYR A 92 -21.37 0.70 2.80
CA TYR A 92 -21.01 0.83 4.22
C TYR A 92 -21.75 -0.17 5.12
N GLU A 93 -22.90 -0.70 4.70
CA GLU A 93 -23.66 -1.75 5.40
C GLU A 93 -22.87 -3.06 5.56
N THR A 94 -21.85 -3.29 4.71
CA THR A 94 -20.95 -4.44 4.87
C THR A 94 -20.16 -4.42 6.18
N LEU A 95 -20.12 -3.27 6.87
CA LEU A 95 -19.46 -3.08 8.15
C LEU A 95 -20.35 -3.36 9.37
N ASP A 96 -21.60 -3.81 9.19
CA ASP A 96 -22.53 -4.07 10.30
C ASP A 96 -22.06 -5.19 11.25
N ILE A 97 -21.18 -6.07 10.77
CA ILE A 97 -20.58 -7.14 11.57
C ILE A 97 -19.17 -6.77 12.03
N TRP A 98 -18.91 -6.94 13.33
CA TRP A 98 -17.64 -6.54 13.95
C TRP A 98 -16.43 -7.27 13.36
N GLN A 99 -16.62 -8.49 12.84
CA GLN A 99 -15.57 -9.29 12.21
C GLN A 99 -15.05 -8.64 10.91
N VAL A 100 -15.84 -7.78 10.25
CA VAL A 100 -15.42 -7.04 9.05
C VAL A 100 -15.00 -5.63 9.43
N TRP A 101 -15.78 -4.97 10.30
CA TRP A 101 -15.49 -3.61 10.77
C TRP A 101 -14.11 -3.49 11.43
N LEU A 102 -13.75 -4.44 12.30
CA LEU A 102 -12.49 -4.37 13.05
C LEU A 102 -11.26 -4.49 12.13
N PRO A 103 -11.14 -5.49 11.24
CA PRO A 103 -10.06 -5.51 10.26
C PRO A 103 -10.05 -4.29 9.34
N TRP A 104 -11.22 -3.80 8.90
CA TRP A 104 -11.32 -2.62 8.04
C TRP A 104 -10.69 -1.38 8.69
N ILE A 105 -11.07 -1.05 9.93
CA ILE A 105 -10.54 0.15 10.59
C ILE A 105 -9.06 0.01 10.95
N LEU A 106 -8.62 -1.20 11.32
CA LEU A 106 -7.19 -1.47 11.57
C LEU A 106 -6.35 -1.32 10.30
N LEU A 107 -6.86 -1.82 9.16
CA LEU A 107 -6.24 -1.62 7.85
C LEU A 107 -6.11 -0.13 7.55
N ALA A 108 -7.22 0.60 7.57
CA ALA A 108 -7.21 2.03 7.27
C ALA A 108 -6.24 2.81 8.17
N LEU A 109 -6.15 2.49 9.47
CA LEU A 109 -5.31 3.23 10.41
C LEU A 109 -3.83 2.85 10.38
N ILE A 110 -3.48 1.60 10.07
CA ILE A 110 -2.11 1.09 10.19
C ILE A 110 -1.43 0.97 8.82
N ASN A 111 -2.14 0.43 7.83
CA ASN A 111 -1.60 0.12 6.52
C ASN A 111 -0.92 1.32 5.83
N PRO A 112 -1.55 2.51 5.78
CA PRO A 112 -0.95 3.68 5.14
C PRO A 112 0.42 4.07 5.68
N TRP A 113 0.66 3.85 6.98
CA TRP A 113 1.93 4.20 7.60
C TRP A 113 3.05 3.25 7.16
N LEU A 114 2.79 1.94 7.21
CA LEU A 114 3.80 0.93 6.90
C LEU A 114 4.11 0.92 5.41
N GLU A 115 3.08 0.95 4.57
CA GLU A 115 3.21 0.98 3.12
C GLU A 115 3.96 2.23 2.66
N GLU A 116 3.54 3.43 3.07
CA GLU A 116 4.19 4.66 2.58
C GLU A 116 5.61 4.84 3.12
N PHE A 117 5.88 4.42 4.35
CA PHE A 117 7.26 4.39 4.87
C PHE A 117 8.14 3.42 4.10
N TYR A 118 7.61 2.30 3.65
CA TYR A 118 8.38 1.32 2.88
C TYR A 118 8.53 1.74 1.41
N TRP A 119 7.44 1.97 0.69
CA TRP A 119 7.45 2.23 -0.76
C TRP A 119 7.98 3.63 -1.10
N ARG A 120 7.50 4.68 -0.42
CA ARG A 120 7.88 6.08 -0.72
C ARG A 120 9.00 6.58 0.17
N GLY A 121 9.09 6.13 1.40
CA GLY A 121 10.23 6.41 2.28
C GLY A 121 11.47 5.62 1.88
N LEU A 122 11.51 4.35 2.27
CA LEU A 122 12.69 3.49 2.17
C LEU A 122 13.14 3.28 0.71
N LEU A 123 12.27 2.77 -0.17
CA LEU A 123 12.71 2.41 -1.53
C LEU A 123 13.10 3.65 -2.38
N LEU A 124 12.36 4.75 -2.29
CA LEU A 124 12.72 5.97 -3.04
C LEU A 124 14.01 6.63 -2.52
N ASP A 125 14.31 6.51 -1.23
CA ASP A 125 15.59 6.99 -0.67
C ASP A 125 16.77 6.12 -1.14
N TYR A 126 16.59 4.79 -1.19
CA TYR A 126 17.63 3.87 -1.69
C TYR A 126 17.81 3.90 -3.22
N THR A 127 16.85 4.49 -3.95
CA THR A 127 16.94 4.78 -5.39
C THR A 127 17.25 6.25 -5.69
N LYS A 128 17.66 7.07 -4.71
CA LYS A 128 17.94 8.51 -4.90
C LYS A 128 19.00 8.85 -5.95
N ASN A 129 19.89 7.90 -6.28
CA ASN A 129 20.93 8.07 -7.30
C ASN A 129 20.44 7.68 -8.71
N TRP A 130 19.19 7.21 -8.84
CA TRP A 130 18.56 6.95 -10.15
C TRP A 130 17.91 8.24 -10.67
N SER A 131 17.54 8.26 -11.94
CA SER A 131 16.66 9.32 -12.42
C SER A 131 15.32 9.25 -11.67
N ASN A 132 14.70 10.40 -11.42
CA ASN A 132 13.45 10.47 -10.67
C ASN A 132 12.36 9.57 -11.28
N TRP A 133 12.26 9.55 -12.61
CA TRP A 133 11.27 8.72 -13.31
C TRP A 133 11.55 7.22 -13.17
N ILE A 134 12.81 6.78 -13.28
CA ILE A 134 13.15 5.36 -13.10
C ILE A 134 12.82 4.93 -11.67
N ALA A 135 13.17 5.74 -10.66
CA ALA A 135 12.85 5.45 -9.27
C ALA A 135 11.33 5.33 -9.04
N ILE A 136 10.56 6.32 -9.51
CA ILE A 136 9.09 6.33 -9.35
C ILE A 136 8.46 5.14 -10.07
N ILE A 137 8.80 4.88 -11.33
CA ILE A 137 8.23 3.77 -12.10
C ILE A 137 8.57 2.44 -11.44
N PHE A 138 9.82 2.24 -11.03
CA PHE A 138 10.24 1.01 -10.34
C PHE A 138 9.42 0.78 -9.07
N THR A 139 9.38 1.76 -8.15
CA THR A 139 8.67 1.58 -6.87
C THR A 139 7.17 1.42 -7.07
N SER A 140 6.58 2.13 -8.04
CA SER A 140 5.15 2.02 -8.36
C SER A 140 4.82 0.65 -8.95
N LEU A 141 5.68 0.10 -9.80
CA LEU A 141 5.49 -1.21 -10.40
C LEU A 141 5.52 -2.31 -9.35
N VAL A 142 6.53 -2.32 -8.48
CA VAL A 142 6.62 -3.35 -7.44
C VAL A 142 5.53 -3.19 -6.36
N PHE A 143 5.08 -1.97 -6.07
CA PHE A 143 3.91 -1.70 -5.24
C PHE A 143 2.64 -2.31 -5.84
N ALA A 144 2.39 -2.08 -7.13
CA ALA A 144 1.23 -2.61 -7.83
C ALA A 144 1.26 -4.14 -7.94
N LEU A 145 2.42 -4.72 -8.26
CA LEU A 145 2.60 -6.18 -8.32
C LEU A 145 2.37 -6.84 -6.95
N ASN A 146 2.71 -6.14 -5.85
CA ASN A 146 2.42 -6.64 -4.51
C ASN A 146 0.92 -6.82 -4.25
N HIS A 147 0.08 -5.97 -4.83
CA HIS A 147 -1.37 -6.08 -4.68
C HIS A 147 -1.97 -7.29 -5.42
N ALA A 148 -1.25 -7.87 -6.38
CA ALA A 148 -1.70 -9.09 -7.09
C ALA A 148 -1.93 -10.27 -6.13
N VAL A 149 -1.27 -10.28 -4.97
CA VAL A 149 -1.38 -11.35 -3.99
C VAL A 149 -2.80 -11.51 -3.43
N PHE A 150 -3.54 -10.41 -3.30
CA PHE A 150 -4.91 -10.44 -2.78
C PHE A 150 -5.87 -11.10 -3.79
N GLY A 151 -5.54 -11.04 -5.07
CA GLY A 151 -6.26 -11.73 -6.14
C GLY A 151 -6.23 -13.25 -6.08
N VAL A 152 -5.36 -13.86 -5.27
CA VAL A 152 -5.32 -15.32 -5.07
C VAL A 152 -6.59 -15.82 -4.38
N ASN A 153 -7.13 -15.03 -3.44
CA ASN A 153 -8.26 -15.44 -2.59
C ASN A 153 -9.49 -14.52 -2.69
N SER A 154 -9.43 -13.46 -3.50
CA SER A 154 -10.52 -12.48 -3.70
C SER A 154 -10.75 -12.23 -5.18
N GLU A 155 -11.98 -12.45 -5.63
CA GLU A 155 -12.38 -12.20 -7.02
C GLU A 155 -12.43 -10.71 -7.33
N LEU A 156 -12.83 -9.88 -6.37
CA LEU A 156 -12.80 -8.42 -6.50
C LEU A 156 -11.36 -7.93 -6.72
N ASN A 157 -10.39 -8.56 -6.06
CA ASN A 157 -8.98 -8.16 -6.12
C ASN A 157 -8.14 -8.89 -7.18
N SER A 158 -8.69 -9.84 -7.93
CA SER A 158 -7.98 -10.62 -8.96
C SER A 158 -7.84 -9.93 -10.33
N GLY A 159 -8.51 -8.79 -10.52
CA GLY A 159 -8.59 -8.12 -11.82
C GLY A 159 -7.35 -7.27 -12.14
N ILE A 160 -6.98 -7.21 -13.42
CA ILE A 160 -5.91 -6.31 -13.90
C ILE A 160 -6.15 -4.83 -13.52
N THR A 161 -7.41 -4.44 -13.35
CA THR A 161 -7.81 -3.10 -12.89
C THR A 161 -7.15 -2.73 -11.56
N VAL A 162 -6.99 -3.67 -10.61
CA VAL A 162 -6.32 -3.42 -9.32
C VAL A 162 -4.85 -3.10 -9.53
N ILE A 163 -4.18 -3.83 -10.42
CA ILE A 163 -2.77 -3.58 -10.74
C ILE A 163 -2.61 -2.24 -11.44
N ILE A 164 -3.49 -1.91 -12.39
CA ILE A 164 -3.45 -0.63 -13.10
C ILE A 164 -3.74 0.54 -12.14
N SER A 165 -4.77 0.44 -11.31
CA SER A 165 -5.16 1.52 -10.39
C SER A 165 -4.09 1.77 -9.33
N THR A 166 -3.56 0.71 -8.71
CA THR A 166 -2.47 0.80 -7.73
C THR A 166 -1.17 1.27 -8.37
N PHE A 167 -0.88 0.93 -9.63
CA PHE A 167 0.27 1.45 -10.34
C PHE A 167 0.17 2.96 -10.59
N ILE A 168 -0.99 3.44 -11.05
CA ILE A 168 -1.25 4.88 -11.27
C ILE A 168 -1.14 5.64 -9.94
N MET A 169 -1.74 5.11 -8.87
CA MET A 169 -1.65 5.67 -7.52
C MET A 169 -0.21 5.68 -7.00
N GLY A 170 0.53 4.60 -7.27
CA GLY A 170 1.98 4.47 -7.18
C GLY A 170 2.73 5.69 -7.71
N ILE A 171 2.51 5.96 -8.99
CA ILE A 171 3.18 7.05 -9.72
C ILE A 171 2.82 8.39 -9.11
N ILE A 172 1.53 8.65 -8.87
CA ILE A 172 1.07 9.95 -8.37
C ILE A 172 1.66 10.23 -6.99
N TRP A 173 1.60 9.28 -6.06
CA TRP A 173 2.15 9.48 -4.72
C TRP A 173 3.69 9.54 -4.73
N GLY A 174 4.36 8.79 -5.61
CA GLY A 174 5.80 8.92 -5.83
C GLY A 174 6.19 10.32 -6.31
N LEU A 175 5.42 10.90 -7.24
CA LEU A 175 5.58 12.27 -7.71
C LEU A 175 5.35 13.28 -6.60
N VAL A 176 4.25 13.14 -5.84
CA VAL A 176 3.95 14.00 -4.69
C VAL A 176 5.13 13.98 -3.71
N TYR A 177 5.61 12.79 -3.31
CA TYR A 177 6.74 12.68 -2.39
C TYR A 177 8.00 13.37 -2.90
N LYS A 178 8.36 13.17 -4.18
CA LYS A 178 9.54 13.83 -4.77
C LYS A 178 9.39 15.36 -4.85
N LYS A 179 8.17 15.89 -4.90
CA LYS A 179 7.90 17.34 -4.95
C LYS A 179 7.75 17.96 -3.57
N THR A 180 7.31 17.19 -2.57
CA THR A 180 7.01 17.69 -1.23
C THR A 180 8.05 17.32 -0.18
N ASP A 181 8.89 16.31 -0.42
CA ASP A 181 9.83 15.73 0.55
C ASP A 181 9.10 15.31 1.85
N SER A 182 7.82 14.92 1.76
CA SER A 182 6.96 14.62 2.92
C SER A 182 5.95 13.53 2.61
N LEU A 183 5.80 12.58 3.53
CA LEU A 183 4.81 11.50 3.46
C LEU A 183 3.45 11.90 4.05
N ARG A 184 3.33 13.02 4.78
CA ARG A 184 2.12 13.32 5.59
C ARG A 184 0.81 13.25 4.80
N TRP A 185 0.76 13.95 3.67
CA TRP A 185 -0.44 14.01 2.84
C TRP A 185 -0.66 12.74 2.02
N ILE A 186 0.40 11.98 1.75
CA ILE A 186 0.30 10.69 1.07
C ILE A 186 -0.26 9.65 2.03
N ILE A 187 0.20 9.61 3.28
CA ILE A 187 -0.35 8.74 4.33
C ILE A 187 -1.82 9.06 4.56
N LEU A 188 -2.19 10.34 4.63
CA LEU A 188 -3.60 10.72 4.75
C LEU A 188 -4.41 10.30 3.51
N ALA A 189 -3.88 10.49 2.30
CA ALA A 189 -4.56 10.05 1.08
C ALA A 189 -4.75 8.52 1.05
N HIS A 190 -3.73 7.75 1.41
CA HIS A 190 -3.79 6.30 1.48
C HIS A 190 -4.78 5.84 2.57
N PHE A 191 -4.80 6.49 3.74
CA PHE A 191 -5.84 6.27 4.75
C PHE A 191 -7.24 6.43 4.15
N LEU A 192 -7.48 7.49 3.37
CA LEU A 192 -8.79 7.71 2.73
C LEU A 192 -9.10 6.63 1.68
N VAL A 193 -8.09 6.16 0.93
CA VAL A 193 -8.26 5.03 0.00
C VAL A 193 -8.71 3.79 0.76
N ASP A 194 -7.97 3.37 1.79
CA ASP A 194 -8.29 2.16 2.55
C ASP A 194 -9.63 2.26 3.28
N PHE A 195 -9.92 3.44 3.84
CA PHE A 195 -11.16 3.71 4.54
C PHE A 195 -12.35 3.64 3.57
N PHE A 196 -12.31 4.39 2.47
CA PHE A 196 -13.43 4.48 1.54
C PHE A 196 -13.57 3.27 0.60
N ASN A 197 -12.48 2.54 0.34
CA ASN A 197 -12.54 1.31 -0.44
C ASN A 197 -13.04 0.11 0.38
N LEU A 198 -13.40 0.30 1.66
CA LEU A 198 -13.89 -0.77 2.53
C LEU A 198 -12.95 -1.99 2.50
N SER A 199 -11.63 -1.79 2.66
CA SER A 199 -10.60 -2.78 2.29
C SER A 199 -10.87 -4.21 2.81
N ALA A 200 -11.36 -4.39 4.04
CA ALA A 200 -11.72 -5.73 4.53
C ALA A 200 -12.92 -6.33 3.78
N SER A 201 -13.99 -5.57 3.57
CA SER A 201 -15.14 -5.99 2.75
C SER A 201 -14.71 -6.31 1.32
N SER A 202 -13.77 -5.54 0.77
CA SER A 202 -13.20 -5.80 -0.56
C SER A 202 -12.47 -7.14 -0.62
N PHE A 203 -11.59 -7.43 0.34
CA PHE A 203 -10.87 -8.70 0.40
C PHE A 203 -11.78 -9.92 0.63
N LEU A 204 -12.94 -9.70 1.23
CA LEU A 204 -13.95 -10.73 1.47
C LEU A 204 -14.96 -10.87 0.32
N ASP A 205 -14.83 -10.06 -0.74
CA ASP A 205 -15.79 -9.94 -1.85
C ASP A 205 -17.24 -9.76 -1.38
N LEU A 206 -17.48 -8.88 -0.39
CA LEU A 206 -18.82 -8.63 0.14
C LEU A 206 -19.69 -7.75 -0.76
N TYR A 207 -19.13 -7.24 -1.85
CA TYR A 207 -19.83 -6.50 -2.89
C TYR A 207 -19.26 -6.82 -4.28
N GLU A 208 -20.10 -6.71 -5.30
CA GLU A 208 -19.76 -7.11 -6.67
C GLU A 208 -18.98 -6.04 -7.44
N LYS A 209 -18.20 -6.48 -8.42
CA LYS A 209 -17.66 -5.61 -9.47
C LYS A 209 -18.81 -5.15 -10.37
N GLY A 210 -19.13 -3.86 -10.36
CA GLY A 210 -19.77 -3.26 -11.53
C GLY A 210 -21.28 -3.42 -11.67
N ASN A 211 -22.05 -3.54 -10.58
CA ASN A 211 -23.50 -3.25 -10.65
C ASN A 211 -23.75 -1.74 -10.56
N TRP A 212 -23.13 -0.99 -11.48
CA TRP A 212 -23.34 0.45 -11.66
C TRP A 212 -23.55 0.77 -13.13
#